data_AF-D2QQY3-F1
#
_entry.id   AF-D2QQY3-F1
#
_cell.length_a   1.000
_cell.length_b   1.000
_cell.length_c   1.000
_cell.angle_alpha   90.00
_cell.angle_beta   90.00
_cell.angle_gamma   90.00
#
_symmetry.space_group_name_H-M   'P 1'
#
loop_
_entity.id
_entity.type
_entity.pdbx_description
1 polymer ?
#
loop_
_entity_poly.entity_id
_entity_poly.type
_entity_poly.pdbx_seq_one_letter_code
_entity_poly.pdbx_strand_id
1 'polypeptide(L)'
;MNNIITIRFSALLILLVAALVTACKKGDNNALTPDLGTRVAGKYTYSELKTGGKTYPASDTNLKGTITLTRQTPTTVAIQLAIVHKATNEAFADDAAEDVDVVEAASGTIELHYNGDTIAKINGSKISIEGEDDAGTVFTLFATK
;
A
#
# COMPACT_ATOMS: atom_id res chain seq x y z
N MET A 1 -29.45 78.73 26.59
CA MET A 1 -28.60 78.97 25.42
C MET A 1 -27.57 77.87 25.34
N ASN A 2 -27.51 77.22 24.18
CA ASN A 2 -26.72 76.05 23.88
C ASN A 2 -25.24 76.26 24.19
N ASN A 3 -24.56 75.21 24.69
CA ASN A 3 -23.25 74.88 24.16
C ASN A 3 -22.88 73.41 24.40
N ILE A 4 -22.27 72.87 23.36
CA ILE A 4 -21.91 71.49 23.06
C ILE A 4 -20.85 70.99 24.04
N ILE A 5 -21.04 69.78 24.59
CA ILE A 5 -19.96 69.00 25.19
C ILE A 5 -19.84 67.69 24.42
N THR A 6 -18.82 67.63 23.58
CA THR A 6 -18.30 66.42 22.94
C THR A 6 -17.75 65.46 23.99
N ILE A 7 -18.31 64.25 24.09
CA ILE A 7 -17.75 63.16 24.90
C ILE A 7 -17.34 62.02 23.95
N ARG A 8 -16.13 61.54 24.20
CA ARG A 8 -15.27 60.83 23.24
C ARG A 8 -15.66 59.36 23.08
N PHE A 9 -15.92 58.98 21.84
CA PHE A 9 -16.15 57.62 21.36
C PHE A 9 -14.85 56.80 21.30
N SER A 10 -14.19 56.58 22.44
CA SER A 10 -12.88 55.88 22.45
C SER A 10 -12.64 55.11 23.73
N ALA A 11 -13.48 54.11 24.04
CA ALA A 11 -13.13 53.11 25.05
C ALA A 11 -13.95 51.80 25.03
N LEU A 12 -14.91 51.61 24.11
CA LEU A 12 -15.84 50.45 24.18
C LEU A 12 -15.80 49.50 22.98
N LEU A 13 -14.72 49.53 22.18
CA LEU A 13 -14.58 48.68 20.99
C LEU A 13 -13.37 47.72 21.05
N ILE A 14 -12.88 47.39 22.25
CA ILE A 14 -11.74 46.45 22.42
C ILE A 14 -12.18 45.14 23.10
N LEU A 15 -13.36 45.09 23.73
CA LEU A 15 -13.81 43.89 24.46
C LEU A 15 -14.63 42.89 23.63
N LEU A 16 -14.73 43.05 22.30
CA LEU A 16 -15.58 42.21 21.45
C LEU A 16 -14.83 41.39 20.38
N VAL A 17 -13.50 41.31 20.46
CA VAL A 17 -12.67 40.54 19.51
C VAL A 17 -12.08 39.26 20.13
N ALA A 18 -12.18 39.09 21.46
CA ALA A 18 -11.65 37.91 22.15
C ALA A 18 -12.55 36.65 22.07
N ALA A 19 -13.77 36.75 21.53
CA ALA A 19 -14.70 35.62 21.46
C ALA A 19 -14.75 34.90 20.09
N LEU A 20 -13.98 35.36 19.09
CA LEU A 20 -13.90 34.72 17.78
C LEU A 20 -12.81 33.63 17.66
N VAL A 21 -12.15 33.28 18.78
CA VAL A 21 -11.59 31.92 18.94
C VAL A 21 -12.73 30.93 19.18
N THR A 22 -13.69 30.90 18.24
CA THR A 22 -14.49 29.71 18.00
C THR A 22 -13.51 28.60 17.74
N ALA A 23 -13.43 27.69 18.70
CA ALA A 23 -12.74 26.43 18.63
C ALA A 23 -12.71 25.90 17.19
N CYS A 24 -11.55 26.06 16.53
CA CYS A 24 -11.07 24.99 15.68
C CYS A 24 -10.88 23.82 16.64
N LYS A 25 -11.96 23.07 16.89
CA LYS A 25 -11.83 21.65 17.18
C LYS A 25 -10.94 21.17 16.05
N LYS A 26 -9.67 20.93 16.38
CA LYS A 26 -8.80 20.07 15.62
C LYS A 26 -9.62 18.80 15.49
N GLY A 27 -10.33 18.66 14.36
CA GLY A 27 -10.94 17.41 14.01
C GLY A 27 -9.79 16.43 14.15
N ASP A 28 -9.94 15.46 15.06
CA ASP A 28 -9.04 14.34 15.05
C ASP A 28 -9.07 13.86 13.61
N ASN A 29 -7.98 14.11 12.88
CA ASN A 29 -7.67 13.45 11.64
C ASN A 29 -7.38 11.99 12.01
N ASN A 30 -8.38 11.31 12.57
CA ASN A 30 -8.51 9.88 12.52
C ASN A 30 -8.81 9.55 11.06
N ALA A 31 -7.81 9.80 10.19
CA ALA A 31 -7.71 9.08 8.95
C ALA A 31 -7.68 7.62 9.39
N LEU A 32 -8.82 6.95 9.23
CA LEU A 32 -8.96 5.53 9.55
C LEU A 32 -7.79 4.83 8.85
N THR A 33 -6.89 4.23 9.62
CA THR A 33 -5.81 3.43 9.04
C THR A 33 -6.45 2.42 8.11
N PRO A 34 -6.08 2.39 6.81
CA PRO A 34 -6.68 1.46 5.89
C PRO A 34 -6.50 0.02 6.39
N ASP A 35 -7.52 -0.81 6.20
CA ASP A 35 -7.41 -2.24 6.52
C ASP A 35 -6.29 -2.93 5.73
N LEU A 36 -5.88 -4.11 6.18
CA LEU A 36 -4.73 -4.83 5.61
C LEU A 36 -4.93 -5.14 4.12
N GLY A 37 -6.12 -5.61 3.74
CA GLY A 37 -6.48 -5.86 2.35
C GLY A 37 -6.34 -4.59 1.49
N THR A 38 -6.78 -3.43 1.99
CA THR A 38 -6.63 -2.14 1.32
C THR A 38 -5.16 -1.70 1.21
N ARG A 39 -4.36 -1.92 2.26
CA ARG A 39 -2.93 -1.55 2.28
C ARG A 39 -2.14 -2.29 1.20
N VAL A 40 -2.39 -3.59 1.04
CA VAL A 40 -1.65 -4.43 0.08
C VAL A 40 -2.22 -4.42 -1.33
N ALA A 41 -3.52 -4.14 -1.51
CA ALA A 41 -4.14 -4.17 -2.84
C ALA A 41 -3.45 -3.21 -3.83
N GLY A 42 -3.25 -3.69 -5.05
CA GLY A 42 -2.66 -2.93 -6.14
C GLY A 42 -1.89 -3.80 -7.13
N LYS A 43 -1.33 -3.14 -8.14
CA LYS A 43 -0.53 -3.78 -9.19
C LYS A 43 0.95 -3.59 -8.89
N TYR A 44 1.69 -4.68 -8.83
CA TYR A 44 3.12 -4.72 -8.63
C TYR A 44 3.78 -5.14 -9.94
N THR A 45 4.75 -4.37 -10.40
CA THR A 45 5.50 -4.66 -11.63
C THR A 45 6.75 -5.46 -11.30
N TYR A 46 6.97 -6.56 -12.02
CA TYR A 46 8.15 -7.41 -11.86
C TYR A 46 9.45 -6.59 -11.90
N SER A 47 10.34 -6.83 -10.93
CA SER A 47 11.57 -6.06 -10.75
C SER A 47 12.82 -6.92 -10.62
N GLU A 48 12.75 -8.10 -10.01
CA GLU A 48 13.92 -8.98 -9.82
C GLU A 48 13.51 -10.46 -9.79
N LEU A 49 14.43 -11.34 -10.19
CA LEU A 49 14.33 -12.79 -10.00
C LEU A 49 15.50 -13.25 -9.13
N LYS A 50 15.23 -14.02 -8.07
CA LYS A 50 16.26 -14.74 -7.32
C LYS A 50 16.15 -16.23 -7.60
N THR A 51 17.26 -16.83 -8.03
CA THR A 51 17.38 -18.26 -8.29
C THR A 51 18.85 -18.67 -8.21
N GLY A 52 19.14 -19.91 -7.82
CA GLY A 52 20.51 -20.41 -7.68
C GLY A 52 21.39 -19.55 -6.75
N GLY A 53 20.80 -18.96 -5.70
CA GLY A 53 21.49 -18.10 -4.74
C GLY A 53 21.87 -16.70 -5.25
N LYS A 54 21.50 -16.33 -6.49
CA LYS A 54 21.78 -15.02 -7.09
C LYS A 54 20.49 -14.27 -7.36
N THR A 55 20.57 -12.94 -7.37
CA THR A 55 19.46 -12.04 -7.73
C THR A 55 19.78 -11.33 -9.03
N TYR A 56 18.85 -11.36 -9.97
CA TYR A 56 18.95 -10.75 -11.30
C TYR A 56 17.89 -9.66 -11.42
N PRO A 57 18.26 -8.41 -11.75
CA PRO A 57 17.28 -7.35 -11.99
C PRO A 57 16.51 -7.64 -13.29
N ALA A 58 15.30 -7.09 -13.40
CA ALA A 58 14.43 -7.31 -14.56
C ALA A 58 15.07 -6.86 -15.88
N SER A 59 16.03 -5.93 -15.88
CA SER A 59 16.79 -5.55 -17.08
C SER A 59 17.59 -6.70 -17.66
N ASP A 60 18.07 -7.60 -16.80
CA ASP A 60 19.04 -8.64 -17.13
C ASP A 60 18.35 -10.00 -17.36
N THR A 61 17.05 -10.08 -17.09
CA THR A 61 16.24 -11.28 -17.36
C THR A 61 15.43 -11.14 -18.64
N ASN A 62 14.99 -12.26 -19.19
CA ASN A 62 14.02 -12.28 -20.28
C ASN A 62 12.56 -12.25 -19.78
N LEU A 63 12.29 -11.76 -18.57
CA LEU A 63 10.96 -11.78 -17.95
C LEU A 63 10.34 -10.39 -17.84
N LYS A 64 9.03 -10.29 -18.01
CA LYS A 64 8.22 -9.10 -17.75
C LYS A 64 6.86 -9.53 -17.21
N GLY A 65 6.15 -8.63 -16.53
CA GLY A 65 4.82 -8.93 -16.07
C GLY A 65 4.48 -8.25 -14.77
N THR A 66 3.34 -8.63 -14.20
CA THR A 66 2.81 -8.03 -12.99
C THR A 66 2.21 -9.05 -12.04
N ILE A 67 2.21 -8.70 -10.76
CA ILE A 67 1.42 -9.33 -9.71
C ILE A 67 0.32 -8.36 -9.32
N THR A 68 -0.94 -8.79 -9.35
CA THR A 68 -2.08 -7.97 -8.96
C THR A 68 -2.71 -8.52 -7.70
N LEU A 69 -2.80 -7.69 -6.67
CA LEU A 69 -3.53 -7.98 -5.43
C LEU A 69 -4.84 -7.20 -5.45
N THR A 70 -5.97 -7.90 -5.36
CA THR A 70 -7.30 -7.30 -5.33
C THR A 70 -7.93 -7.54 -3.98
N ARG A 71 -8.27 -6.47 -3.25
CA ARG A 71 -8.96 -6.58 -1.96
C ARG A 71 -10.30 -7.29 -2.13
N GLN A 72 -10.52 -8.36 -1.36
CA GLN A 72 -11.81 -9.02 -1.24
C GLN A 72 -12.49 -8.63 0.08
N THR A 73 -11.75 -8.71 1.20
CA THR A 73 -12.23 -8.33 2.54
C THR A 73 -11.16 -7.47 3.26
N PRO A 74 -11.41 -6.99 4.51
CA PRO A 74 -10.40 -6.28 5.28
C PRO A 74 -9.09 -7.06 5.52
N THR A 75 -9.12 -8.39 5.45
CA THR A 75 -7.99 -9.28 5.74
C THR A 75 -7.75 -10.32 4.64
N THR A 76 -8.42 -10.23 3.48
CA THR A 76 -8.21 -11.17 2.37
C THR A 76 -8.10 -10.46 1.02
N VAL A 77 -7.32 -11.07 0.12
CA VAL A 77 -7.11 -10.61 -1.25
C VAL A 77 -7.18 -11.76 -2.24
N ALA A 78 -7.56 -11.44 -3.48
CA ALA A 78 -7.26 -12.28 -4.63
C ALA A 78 -5.89 -11.89 -5.20
N ILE A 79 -5.11 -12.88 -5.63
CA ILE A 79 -3.81 -12.71 -6.29
C ILE A 79 -3.94 -13.18 -7.73
N GLN A 80 -3.41 -12.38 -8.66
CA GLN A 80 -3.13 -12.79 -10.03
C GLN A 80 -1.65 -12.56 -10.35
N LEU A 81 -0.94 -13.62 -10.65
CA LEU A 81 0.41 -13.60 -11.18
C LEU A 81 0.33 -13.67 -12.71
N ALA A 82 1.02 -12.77 -13.41
CA ALA A 82 1.06 -12.77 -14.87
C ALA A 82 2.47 -12.37 -15.33
N ILE A 83 3.40 -13.32 -15.26
CA ILE A 83 4.81 -13.18 -15.66
C ILE A 83 5.05 -13.98 -16.93
N VAL A 84 5.61 -13.32 -17.93
CA VAL A 84 5.83 -13.87 -19.27
C VAL A 84 7.25 -13.59 -19.76
N HIS A 85 7.68 -14.37 -20.75
CA HIS A 85 8.91 -14.09 -21.49
C HIS A 85 8.75 -12.83 -22.35
N LYS A 86 9.74 -11.92 -22.33
CA LYS A 86 9.68 -10.65 -23.07
C LYS A 86 9.54 -10.85 -24.57
N ALA A 87 10.26 -11.82 -25.11
CA ALA A 87 10.38 -12.10 -26.54
C ALA A 87 9.16 -12.85 -27.10
N THR A 88 8.67 -13.88 -26.41
CA THR A 88 7.63 -14.79 -26.91
C THR A 88 6.24 -14.51 -26.33
N ASN A 89 6.17 -13.80 -25.19
CA ASN A 89 4.96 -13.68 -24.35
C ASN A 89 4.43 -15.02 -23.84
N GLU A 90 5.22 -16.09 -23.91
CA GLU A 90 4.88 -17.35 -23.26
C GLU A 90 4.89 -17.18 -21.74
N ALA A 91 3.97 -17.86 -21.07
CA ALA A 91 3.85 -17.83 -19.62
C ALA A 91 5.11 -18.43 -18.98
N PHE A 92 5.69 -17.67 -18.05
CA PHE A 92 6.73 -18.17 -17.14
C PHE A 92 6.09 -18.52 -15.78
N ALA A 93 5.22 -17.65 -15.29
CA ALA A 93 4.40 -17.91 -14.12
C ALA A 93 3.07 -17.17 -14.29
N ASP A 94 1.99 -17.93 -14.47
CA ASP A 94 0.63 -17.42 -14.65
C ASP A 94 -0.28 -18.26 -13.76
N ASP A 95 -0.67 -17.68 -12.62
CA ASP A 95 -1.43 -18.38 -11.59
C ASP A 95 -2.31 -17.38 -10.83
N ALA A 96 -3.38 -17.90 -10.23
CA ALA A 96 -4.33 -17.10 -9.48
C ALA A 96 -4.81 -17.83 -8.23
N ALA A 97 -4.99 -17.08 -7.16
CA ALA A 97 -5.56 -17.57 -5.91
C ALA A 97 -6.60 -16.57 -5.39
N GLU A 98 -7.70 -17.08 -4.85
CA GLU A 98 -8.72 -16.29 -4.16
C GLU A 98 -8.65 -16.56 -2.66
N ASP A 99 -9.25 -15.67 -1.88
CA ASP A 99 -9.36 -15.79 -0.41
C ASP A 99 -7.99 -15.96 0.28
N VAL A 100 -6.96 -15.31 -0.24
CA VAL A 100 -5.62 -15.31 0.36
C VAL A 100 -5.62 -14.40 1.59
N ASP A 101 -5.27 -14.97 2.73
CA ASP A 101 -5.22 -14.28 4.01
C ASP A 101 -4.06 -13.27 4.05
N VAL A 102 -4.33 -12.10 4.63
CA VAL A 102 -3.36 -11.01 4.81
C VAL A 102 -3.09 -10.84 6.30
N VAL A 103 -1.87 -11.16 6.73
CA VAL A 103 -1.47 -11.16 8.14
C VAL A 103 -0.33 -10.17 8.36
N GLU A 104 -0.46 -9.30 9.36
CA GLU A 104 0.65 -8.42 9.75
C GLU A 104 1.65 -9.20 10.62
N ALA A 105 2.89 -9.28 10.13
CA ALA A 105 4.01 -9.90 10.82
C ALA A 105 4.90 -8.85 11.53
N ALA A 106 6.01 -9.28 12.09
CA ALA A 106 6.93 -8.38 12.78
C ALA A 106 7.49 -7.29 11.85
N SER A 107 7.81 -6.14 12.44
CA SER A 107 8.50 -5.02 11.76
C SER A 107 7.77 -4.46 10.54
N GLY A 108 6.43 -4.51 10.51
CA GLY A 108 5.62 -3.94 9.43
C GLY A 108 5.66 -4.73 8.12
N THR A 109 6.18 -5.96 8.15
CA THR A 109 6.06 -6.92 7.05
C THR A 109 4.64 -7.48 7.04
N ILE A 110 4.04 -7.60 5.87
CA ILE A 110 2.74 -8.26 5.70
C ILE A 110 2.99 -9.59 4.98
N GLU A 111 2.42 -10.66 5.48
CA GLU A 111 2.50 -11.99 4.88
C GLU A 111 1.17 -12.34 4.21
N LEU A 112 1.25 -12.99 3.05
CA LEU A 112 0.10 -13.54 2.35
C LEU A 112 0.10 -15.05 2.53
N HIS A 113 -1.00 -15.58 3.07
CA HIS A 113 -1.14 -16.98 3.44
C HIS A 113 -2.24 -17.63 2.60
N TYR A 114 -1.95 -18.78 2.00
CA TYR A 114 -2.90 -19.56 1.22
C TYR A 114 -2.79 -21.02 1.62
N ASN A 115 -3.91 -21.66 1.95
CA ASN A 115 -3.97 -23.03 2.48
C ASN A 115 -3.06 -23.29 3.70
N GLY A 116 -2.78 -22.24 4.50
CA GLY A 116 -1.92 -22.32 5.69
C GLY A 116 -0.44 -22.08 5.44
N ASP A 117 -0.01 -21.95 4.18
CA ASP A 117 1.37 -21.68 3.80
C ASP A 117 1.56 -20.19 3.46
N THR A 118 2.72 -19.64 3.83
CA THR A 118 3.09 -18.27 3.41
C THR A 118 3.57 -18.29 1.97
N ILE A 119 2.76 -17.77 1.05
CA ILE A 119 3.07 -17.74 -0.39
C ILE A 119 3.76 -16.45 -0.83
N ALA A 120 3.59 -15.36 -0.06
CA ALA A 120 4.23 -14.09 -0.37
C ALA A 120 4.50 -13.23 0.87
N LYS A 121 5.45 -12.32 0.74
CA LYS A 121 5.76 -11.30 1.75
C LYS A 121 5.81 -9.93 1.12
N ILE A 122 5.26 -8.94 1.81
CA ILE A 122 5.19 -7.54 1.38
C ILE A 122 5.90 -6.69 2.43
N ASN A 123 6.87 -5.90 1.98
CA ASN A 123 7.56 -4.92 2.80
C ASN A 123 7.54 -3.57 2.06
N GLY A 124 6.73 -2.63 2.57
CA GLY A 124 6.47 -1.36 1.90
C GLY A 124 5.82 -1.57 0.52
N SER A 125 6.49 -1.12 -0.54
CA SER A 125 6.03 -1.28 -1.93
C SER A 125 6.54 -2.54 -2.62
N LYS A 126 7.39 -3.36 -1.97
CA LYS A 126 7.99 -4.56 -2.56
C LYS A 126 7.24 -5.81 -2.11
N ILE A 127 6.87 -6.65 -3.06
CA ILE A 127 6.36 -8.01 -2.84
C ILE A 127 7.42 -9.04 -3.27
N SER A 128 7.52 -10.13 -2.52
CA SER A 128 8.28 -11.33 -2.87
C SER A 128 7.37 -12.55 -2.86
N ILE A 129 7.34 -13.30 -3.97
CA ILE A 129 6.59 -14.55 -4.12
C ILE A 129 7.58 -15.68 -4.35
N GLU A 130 7.48 -16.74 -3.56
CA GLU A 130 8.26 -17.96 -3.76
C GLU A 130 7.52 -18.89 -4.73
N GLY A 131 8.26 -19.54 -5.62
CA GLY A 131 7.73 -20.49 -6.59
C GLY A 131 8.74 -21.57 -6.91
N GLU A 132 8.28 -22.61 -7.60
CA GLU A 132 9.07 -23.76 -8.01
C GLU A 132 8.76 -24.04 -9.49
N ASP A 133 9.79 -24.30 -10.30
CA ASP A 133 9.60 -24.69 -11.69
C ASP A 133 9.35 -26.19 -11.84
N ASP A 134 9.03 -26.65 -13.06
CA ASP A 134 8.75 -28.06 -13.35
C ASP A 134 9.93 -29.01 -13.05
N ALA A 135 11.14 -28.48 -12.89
CA ALA A 135 12.34 -29.24 -12.55
C ALA A 135 12.62 -29.26 -11.03
N GLY A 136 11.77 -28.62 -10.23
CA GLY A 136 11.92 -28.50 -8.78
C GLY A 136 12.86 -27.38 -8.33
N THR A 137 13.21 -26.46 -9.23
CA THR A 137 14.09 -25.34 -8.91
C THR A 137 13.29 -24.24 -8.23
N VAL A 138 13.59 -23.99 -6.97
CA VAL A 138 12.99 -22.88 -6.22
C VAL A 138 13.51 -21.54 -6.73
N PHE A 139 12.59 -20.61 -6.95
CA PHE A 139 12.87 -19.22 -7.27
C PHE A 139 12.04 -18.25 -6.42
N THR A 140 12.47 -17.00 -6.37
CA THR A 140 11.68 -15.91 -5.79
C THR A 140 11.52 -14.80 -6.80
N LEU A 141 10.27 -14.45 -7.10
CA LEU A 141 9.93 -13.27 -7.89
C LEU A 141 9.77 -12.07 -6.97
N PHE A 142 10.39 -10.96 -7.34
CA PHE A 142 10.15 -9.68 -6.69
C PHE A 142 9.43 -8.74 -7.64
N ALA A 143 8.50 -7.97 -7.10
CA ALA A 143 7.81 -6.92 -7.82
C ALA A 143 7.61 -5.69 -6.94
N THR A 144 7.38 -4.54 -7.56
CA THR A 144 7.26 -3.25 -6.88
C THR A 144 6.01 -2.52 -7.35
N LYS A 145 5.28 -1.94 -6.39
CA LYS A 145 4.07 -1.14 -6.61
C LYS A 145 4.38 0.22 -7.23
#